data_AF-A0A0X8HW86-F1
#
_entry.id   AF-A0A0X8HW86-F1
#
_cell.length_a   1.000
_cell.length_b   1.000
_cell.length_c   1.000
_cell.angle_alpha   90.00
_cell.angle_beta   90.00
_cell.angle_gamma   90.00
#
_symmetry.space_group_name_H-M   'P 1'
#
loop_
_entity.id
_entity.type
_entity.pdbx_description
1 polymer ?
#
loop_
_entity_poly.entity_id
_entity_poly.type
_entity_poly.pdbx_seq_one_letter_code
_entity_poly.pdbx_strand_id
1 'polypeptide(L)'
;MLEAKLFVQKRSQITTLKQPKELGYYSKTIENEFLIQSDTMLSYYYFPDSYLEKNFDLTAGAKKFKECMDTPDFDQATLHGLLDTIQHYEERRKKKVKADIITFRGIMRKLISSAFDNPKYANVNFRIVSFDGQLFIKEAKEKNSKGSANKNTNSLEFRNYYSGYKFEALTVLSKPFPETPRHILEKRHKKLVDNGEQYISVVRTGIGKCKLILGAEVDCVFDFKEENGDNLKHYAELKCTKAVNTVAEARSFERKIFKTWIQCFLVGINRIIYGFRDENYILKSVEEFTTQEIPILLKNNPQMTNVCLDAVKWYGAFTEWLMATIPPTTGDEIKAYTLVYEYNHLKLAEISESDPEYNDIVHGDAVLSESFKNWRKTLAQKDNNVE
;
A
#
# COMPACT_ATOMS: atom_id res chain seq x y z
N MET A 1 13.48 -3.42 -29.20
CA MET A 1 12.70 -3.41 -27.95
C MET A 1 13.65 -3.47 -26.79
N LEU A 2 13.43 -2.62 -25.79
CA LEU A 2 14.25 -2.55 -24.58
C LEU A 2 14.09 -3.82 -23.73
N GLU A 3 15.20 -4.43 -23.32
CA GLU A 3 15.24 -5.48 -22.28
C GLU A 3 16.40 -5.21 -21.32
N ALA A 4 16.16 -5.32 -20.02
CA ALA A 4 17.16 -5.06 -19.00
C ALA A 4 16.95 -5.92 -17.75
N LYS A 5 18.02 -6.14 -16.99
CA LYS A 5 18.01 -6.97 -15.77
C LYS A 5 18.70 -6.27 -14.60
N LEU A 6 18.18 -6.47 -13.41
CA LEU A 6 18.75 -5.98 -12.15
C LEU A 6 18.74 -7.07 -11.08
N PHE A 7 19.92 -7.55 -10.70
CA PHE A 7 20.07 -8.52 -9.61
C PHE A 7 19.65 -7.93 -8.26
N VAL A 8 18.87 -8.68 -7.49
CA VAL A 8 18.32 -8.22 -6.20
C VAL A 8 19.38 -8.10 -5.09
N GLN A 9 20.60 -8.56 -5.33
CA GLN A 9 21.74 -8.34 -4.45
C GLN A 9 22.37 -6.95 -4.61
N LYS A 10 22.01 -6.19 -5.67
CA LYS A 10 22.56 -4.85 -5.88
C LYS A 10 22.12 -3.91 -4.75
N ARG A 11 23.00 -3.00 -4.36
CA ARG A 11 22.79 -2.03 -3.29
C ARG A 11 23.31 -0.68 -3.77
N SER A 12 22.49 0.37 -3.64
CA SER A 12 22.93 1.73 -3.91
C SER A 12 23.76 2.26 -2.75
N GLN A 13 24.69 3.16 -3.03
CA GLN A 13 25.35 3.95 -2.01
C GLN A 13 24.45 5.08 -1.50
N ILE A 14 23.38 5.39 -2.23
CA ILE A 14 22.43 6.44 -1.87
C ILE A 14 21.39 5.90 -0.90
N THR A 15 21.40 6.46 0.31
CA THR A 15 20.43 6.15 1.37
C THR A 15 19.66 7.39 1.84
N THR A 16 19.86 8.54 1.19
CA THR A 16 19.17 9.78 1.53
C THR A 16 17.68 9.67 1.22
N LEU A 17 16.86 9.65 2.26
CA LEU A 17 15.40 9.64 2.16
C LEU A 17 14.86 11.07 2.14
N LYS A 18 13.78 11.29 1.40
CA LYS A 18 13.01 12.54 1.46
C LYS A 18 11.90 12.36 2.48
N GLN A 19 11.66 13.38 3.31
CA GLN A 19 10.53 13.38 4.24
C GLN A 19 9.20 13.21 3.47
N PRO A 20 8.40 12.18 3.77
CA PRO A 20 7.07 12.02 3.20
C PRO A 20 6.16 13.20 3.54
N LYS A 21 5.31 13.60 2.59
CA LYS A 21 4.29 14.65 2.77
C LYS A 21 2.99 14.25 2.11
N GLU A 22 1.89 14.42 2.80
CA GLU A 22 0.57 14.19 2.25
C GLU A 22 0.20 15.28 1.23
N LEU A 23 -0.23 14.87 0.03
CA LEU A 23 -0.71 15.77 -1.02
C LEU A 23 -2.24 15.87 -1.03
N GLY A 24 -2.90 14.81 -0.59
CA GLY A 24 -4.33 14.65 -0.60
C GLY A 24 -4.70 13.22 -0.20
N TYR A 25 -6.00 12.93 -0.27
CA TYR A 25 -6.56 11.66 0.15
C TYR A 25 -7.88 11.44 -0.59
N TYR A 26 -8.38 10.21 -0.54
CA TYR A 26 -9.71 9.85 -1.01
C TYR A 26 -10.26 8.67 -0.20
N SER A 27 -11.59 8.58 -0.16
CA SER A 27 -12.30 7.43 0.36
C SER A 27 -12.80 6.57 -0.79
N LYS A 28 -12.74 5.25 -0.62
CA LYS A 28 -13.31 4.26 -1.54
C LYS A 28 -14.50 3.59 -0.88
N THR A 29 -15.65 3.60 -1.54
CA THR A 29 -16.86 2.95 -1.05
C THR A 29 -16.89 1.46 -1.39
N ILE A 30 -17.80 0.73 -0.75
CA ILE A 30 -18.05 -0.69 -1.02
C ILE A 30 -18.59 -0.93 -2.44
N GLU A 31 -19.20 0.07 -3.06
CA GLU A 31 -19.62 0.09 -4.47
C GLU A 31 -18.47 0.43 -5.44
N ASN A 32 -17.22 0.55 -4.96
CA ASN A 32 -16.03 0.92 -5.73
C ASN A 32 -16.04 2.36 -6.27
N GLU A 33 -16.74 3.28 -5.61
CA GLU A 33 -16.70 4.70 -5.95
C GLU A 33 -15.51 5.39 -5.26
N PHE A 34 -14.85 6.30 -5.97
CA PHE A 34 -13.74 7.10 -5.44
C PHE A 34 -14.21 8.50 -5.07
N LEU A 35 -14.25 8.78 -3.77
CA LEU A 35 -14.63 10.08 -3.20
C LEU A 35 -13.36 10.91 -2.94
N ILE A 36 -13.00 11.74 -3.92
CA ILE A 36 -11.76 12.55 -3.88
C ILE A 36 -11.85 13.64 -2.81
N GLN A 37 -10.77 13.82 -2.04
CA GLN A 37 -10.73 14.73 -0.88
C GLN A 37 -11.83 14.45 0.16
N SER A 38 -12.27 13.19 0.27
CA SER A 38 -13.21 12.75 1.29
C SER A 38 -12.53 11.80 2.29
N ASP A 39 -12.79 12.04 3.57
CA ASP A 39 -12.38 11.22 4.70
C ASP A 39 -13.54 10.41 5.30
N THR A 40 -14.64 10.24 4.57
CA THR A 40 -15.82 9.48 5.04
C THR A 40 -15.47 8.07 5.51
N MET A 41 -14.46 7.42 4.93
CA MET A 41 -14.01 6.08 5.29
C MET A 41 -12.81 6.06 6.26
N LEU A 42 -12.37 7.23 6.75
CA LEU A 42 -11.30 7.33 7.73
C LEU A 42 -11.81 6.90 9.11
N SER A 43 -11.14 5.91 9.69
CA SER A 43 -11.47 5.40 11.02
C SER A 43 -10.53 5.94 12.10
N TYR A 44 -10.93 5.82 13.36
CA TYR A 44 -10.22 6.31 14.55
C TYR A 44 -9.95 5.14 15.51
N TYR A 45 -8.70 4.97 15.92
CA TYR A 45 -8.30 3.94 16.86
C TYR A 45 -8.98 4.14 18.21
N TYR A 46 -9.54 3.06 18.76
CA TYR A 46 -10.06 3.02 20.12
C TYR A 46 -10.14 1.59 20.63
N PHE A 47 -9.21 1.23 21.51
CA PHE A 47 -9.19 -0.05 22.20
C PHE A 47 -8.60 0.11 23.62
N PRO A 48 -9.43 0.30 24.66
CA PRO A 48 -8.93 0.47 26.03
C PRO A 48 -8.56 -0.86 26.67
N ASP A 49 -7.56 -0.91 27.55
CA ASP A 49 -7.03 -2.17 28.13
C ASP A 49 -8.09 -3.07 28.78
N SER A 50 -9.10 -2.49 29.43
CA SER A 50 -10.25 -3.22 30.00
C SER A 50 -10.99 -4.12 28.99
N TYR A 51 -10.80 -3.90 27.69
CA TYR A 51 -11.38 -4.73 26.63
C TYR A 51 -10.67 -6.07 26.47
N LEU A 52 -9.41 -6.20 26.92
CA LEU A 52 -8.69 -7.48 26.91
C LEU A 52 -9.35 -8.52 27.82
N GLU A 53 -9.95 -8.09 28.93
CA GLU A 53 -10.68 -8.97 29.87
C GLU A 53 -11.88 -9.68 29.23
N LYS A 54 -12.37 -9.15 28.10
CA LYS A 54 -13.53 -9.69 27.37
C LYS A 54 -13.20 -10.87 26.46
N ASN A 55 -11.91 -11.23 26.32
CA ASN A 55 -11.45 -12.38 25.52
C ASN A 55 -12.06 -12.42 24.11
N PHE A 56 -11.91 -11.32 23.35
CA PHE A 56 -12.49 -11.22 22.01
C PHE A 56 -11.93 -12.30 21.05
N ASP A 57 -12.84 -13.07 20.46
CA ASP A 57 -12.55 -14.03 19.39
C ASP A 57 -12.45 -13.31 18.04
N LEU A 58 -11.24 -13.29 17.45
CA LEU A 58 -10.96 -12.68 16.15
C LEU A 58 -11.45 -13.50 14.96
N THR A 59 -12.09 -14.65 15.20
CA THR A 59 -12.82 -15.42 14.17
C THR A 59 -14.34 -15.27 14.29
N ALA A 60 -14.82 -14.58 15.33
CA ALA A 60 -16.25 -14.31 15.49
C ALA A 60 -16.80 -13.51 14.29
N GLY A 61 -17.80 -14.07 13.62
CA GLY A 61 -18.43 -13.47 12.44
C GLY A 61 -17.85 -13.90 11.10
N ALA A 62 -16.80 -14.75 11.07
CA ALA A 62 -16.11 -15.16 9.84
C ALA A 62 -17.05 -15.76 8.77
N LYS A 63 -18.10 -16.48 9.16
CA LYS A 63 -19.12 -17.04 8.25
C LYS A 63 -20.00 -15.98 7.56
N LYS A 64 -20.03 -14.75 8.09
CA LYS A 64 -20.80 -13.62 7.58
C LYS A 64 -19.89 -12.51 7.02
N PHE A 65 -18.62 -12.82 6.78
CA PHE A 65 -17.67 -11.89 6.20
C PHE A 65 -18.09 -11.53 4.76
N LYS A 66 -18.12 -10.23 4.43
CA LYS A 66 -18.48 -9.75 3.10
C LYS A 66 -17.22 -9.41 2.31
N GLU A 67 -16.78 -10.34 1.46
CA GLU A 67 -15.67 -10.11 0.52
C GLU A 67 -16.16 -9.28 -0.67
N CYS A 68 -15.79 -7.99 -0.71
CA CYS A 68 -16.27 -7.03 -1.70
C CYS A 68 -15.34 -6.89 -2.92
N MET A 69 -14.14 -7.46 -2.85
CA MET A 69 -13.09 -7.31 -3.85
C MET A 69 -12.92 -8.50 -4.79
N ASP A 70 -13.80 -9.50 -4.73
CA ASP A 70 -13.63 -10.80 -5.39
C ASP A 70 -14.56 -11.01 -6.60
N THR A 71 -14.98 -9.93 -7.26
CA THR A 71 -15.75 -10.02 -8.50
C THR A 71 -14.82 -10.02 -9.71
N PRO A 72 -15.07 -10.86 -10.74
CA PRO A 72 -14.16 -11.01 -11.89
C PRO A 72 -13.82 -9.70 -12.63
N ASP A 73 -14.76 -8.76 -12.65
CA ASP A 73 -14.63 -7.49 -13.37
C ASP A 73 -13.95 -6.39 -12.53
N PHE A 74 -13.76 -6.61 -11.22
CA PHE A 74 -13.19 -5.62 -10.32
C PHE A 74 -11.66 -5.57 -10.45
N ASP A 75 -11.14 -4.38 -10.77
CA ASP A 75 -9.70 -4.13 -10.79
C ASP A 75 -9.22 -3.59 -9.45
N GLN A 76 -8.84 -4.50 -8.54
CA GLN A 76 -8.28 -4.13 -7.23
C GLN A 76 -7.01 -3.28 -7.33
N ALA A 77 -6.27 -3.40 -8.42
CA ALA A 77 -5.00 -2.69 -8.64
C ALA A 77 -5.15 -1.39 -9.43
N THR A 78 -6.38 -0.93 -9.72
CA THR A 78 -6.62 0.29 -10.49
C THR A 78 -5.95 1.51 -9.86
N LEU A 79 -5.29 2.32 -10.69
CA LEU A 79 -4.69 3.59 -10.26
C LEU A 79 -5.72 4.74 -10.27
N HIS A 80 -6.96 4.53 -10.73
CA HIS A 80 -7.88 5.63 -11.05
C HIS A 80 -8.13 6.59 -9.87
N GLY A 81 -8.50 6.10 -8.68
CA GLY A 81 -8.67 6.98 -7.51
C GLY A 81 -7.40 7.76 -7.11
N LEU A 82 -6.22 7.16 -7.32
CA LEU A 82 -4.93 7.85 -7.13
C LEU A 82 -4.71 8.93 -8.19
N LEU A 83 -4.97 8.62 -9.47
CA LEU A 83 -4.84 9.55 -10.59
C LEU A 83 -5.80 10.74 -10.45
N ASP A 84 -7.05 10.48 -10.09
CA ASP A 84 -8.07 11.52 -9.87
C ASP A 84 -7.68 12.44 -8.71
N THR A 85 -7.10 11.88 -7.63
CA THR A 85 -6.59 12.68 -6.51
C THR A 85 -5.38 13.52 -6.91
N ILE A 86 -4.48 12.98 -7.73
CA ILE A 86 -3.34 13.73 -8.27
C ILE A 86 -3.82 14.84 -9.20
N GLN A 87 -4.74 14.55 -10.11
CA GLN A 87 -5.35 15.55 -10.99
C GLN A 87 -5.97 16.68 -10.17
N HIS A 88 -6.80 16.36 -9.16
CA HIS A 88 -7.38 17.36 -8.28
C HIS A 88 -6.33 18.23 -7.56
N TYR A 89 -5.23 17.62 -7.11
CA TYR A 89 -4.12 18.37 -6.54
C TYR A 89 -3.44 19.30 -7.57
N GLU A 90 -3.20 18.82 -8.78
CA GLU A 90 -2.58 19.58 -9.87
C GLU A 90 -3.45 20.72 -10.37
N GLU A 91 -4.77 20.52 -10.44
CA GLU A 91 -5.76 21.55 -10.79
C GLU A 91 -5.71 22.71 -9.79
N ARG A 92 -5.73 22.41 -8.48
CA ARG A 92 -5.60 23.43 -7.42
C ARG A 92 -4.27 24.18 -7.49
N ARG A 93 -3.19 23.49 -7.84
CA ARG A 93 -1.84 24.07 -7.96
C ARG A 93 -1.55 24.68 -9.32
N LYS A 94 -2.43 24.48 -10.31
CA LYS A 94 -2.25 24.81 -11.73
C LYS A 94 -0.89 24.35 -12.27
N LYS A 95 -0.43 23.18 -11.82
CA LYS A 95 0.92 22.69 -12.11
C LYS A 95 1.05 21.20 -11.91
N LYS A 96 1.75 20.53 -12.83
CA LYS A 96 2.11 19.12 -12.70
C LYS A 96 2.90 18.86 -11.43
N VAL A 97 2.55 17.80 -10.71
CA VAL A 97 3.27 17.40 -9.52
C VAL A 97 4.67 16.89 -9.88
N LYS A 98 5.70 17.38 -9.17
CA LYS A 98 7.08 16.97 -9.39
C LYS A 98 7.37 15.61 -8.73
N ALA A 99 7.21 14.54 -9.50
CA ALA A 99 7.55 13.17 -9.17
C ALA A 99 8.12 12.44 -10.40
N ASP A 100 8.83 11.33 -10.17
CA ASP A 100 9.40 10.47 -11.21
C ASP A 100 8.61 9.16 -11.32
N ILE A 101 8.12 8.61 -10.20
CA ILE A 101 7.31 7.38 -10.14
C ILE A 101 5.99 7.65 -9.42
N ILE A 102 4.88 7.13 -9.96
CA ILE A 102 3.53 7.18 -9.38
C ILE A 102 3.00 5.74 -9.29
N THR A 103 2.67 5.29 -8.08
CA THR A 103 2.20 3.90 -7.85
C THR A 103 1.54 3.77 -6.47
N PHE A 104 1.15 2.56 -6.08
CA PHE A 104 0.75 2.26 -4.70
C PHE A 104 1.94 1.84 -3.84
N ARG A 105 1.89 2.20 -2.56
CA ARG A 105 2.82 1.77 -1.51
C ARG A 105 2.99 0.24 -1.46
N GLY A 106 1.93 -0.52 -1.74
CA GLY A 106 1.97 -1.98 -1.81
C GLY A 106 2.91 -2.54 -2.87
N ILE A 107 3.01 -1.88 -4.03
CA ILE A 107 3.92 -2.26 -5.13
C ILE A 107 5.36 -2.00 -4.72
N MET A 108 5.65 -0.82 -4.16
CA MET A 108 6.99 -0.50 -3.65
C MET A 108 7.42 -1.45 -2.52
N ARG A 109 6.50 -1.82 -1.63
CA ARG A 109 6.74 -2.84 -0.61
C ARG A 109 7.14 -4.18 -1.24
N LYS A 110 6.40 -4.66 -2.25
CA LYS A 110 6.72 -5.92 -2.97
C LYS A 110 8.09 -5.84 -3.66
N LEU A 111 8.40 -4.73 -4.34
CA LEU A 111 9.71 -4.53 -4.97
C LEU A 111 10.86 -4.58 -3.95
N ILE A 112 10.72 -3.91 -2.81
CA ILE A 112 11.71 -3.96 -1.74
C ILE A 112 11.82 -5.38 -1.20
N SER A 113 10.69 -6.02 -0.86
CA SER A 113 10.66 -7.38 -0.31
C SER A 113 11.19 -8.44 -1.26
N SER A 114 11.24 -8.22 -2.58
CA SER A 114 11.78 -9.20 -3.54
C SER A 114 13.25 -9.57 -3.30
N ALA A 115 14.00 -8.72 -2.59
CA ALA A 115 15.38 -8.99 -2.19
C ALA A 115 15.54 -9.69 -0.82
N PHE A 116 14.45 -9.88 -0.06
CA PHE A 116 14.50 -10.32 1.35
C PHE A 116 13.49 -11.40 1.73
N ASP A 117 12.39 -11.53 0.99
CA ASP A 117 11.28 -12.43 1.30
C ASP A 117 11.12 -13.52 0.22
N ASN A 118 10.34 -14.54 0.54
CA ASN A 118 9.95 -15.56 -0.41
C ASN A 118 9.11 -14.93 -1.55
N PRO A 119 9.31 -15.36 -2.82
CA PRO A 119 8.52 -14.87 -3.96
C PRO A 119 7.00 -14.96 -3.76
N LYS A 120 6.51 -15.90 -2.95
CA LYS A 120 5.09 -15.99 -2.57
C LYS A 120 4.54 -14.70 -1.95
N TYR A 121 5.35 -13.96 -1.19
CA TYR A 121 4.93 -12.74 -0.49
C TYR A 121 5.36 -11.45 -1.20
N ALA A 122 6.25 -11.58 -2.19
CA ALA A 122 6.83 -10.50 -2.96
C ALA A 122 6.74 -10.80 -4.48
N ASN A 123 5.58 -11.29 -4.93
CA ASN A 123 5.35 -11.53 -6.36
C ASN A 123 5.47 -10.19 -7.10
N VAL A 124 6.40 -10.12 -8.04
CA VAL A 124 6.61 -8.95 -8.89
C VAL A 124 6.19 -9.36 -10.30
N ASN A 125 5.01 -8.88 -10.68
CA ASN A 125 4.50 -8.94 -12.05
C ASN A 125 3.73 -7.65 -12.29
N PHE A 126 4.44 -6.62 -12.71
CA PHE A 126 3.92 -5.26 -12.82
C PHE A 126 3.95 -4.79 -14.28
N ARG A 127 3.10 -3.81 -14.56
CA ARG A 127 3.10 -3.01 -15.78
C ARG A 127 3.61 -1.62 -15.42
N ILE A 128 4.59 -1.14 -16.18
CA ILE A 128 5.13 0.21 -16.05
C ILE A 128 4.76 0.98 -17.31
N VAL A 129 4.14 2.14 -17.15
CA VAL A 129 3.78 3.03 -18.24
C VAL A 129 4.58 4.32 -18.11
N SER A 130 5.35 4.68 -19.13
CA SER A 130 6.03 5.96 -19.25
C SER A 130 5.08 6.95 -19.95
N PHE A 131 4.70 8.02 -19.26
CA PHE A 131 3.82 9.07 -19.78
C PHE A 131 4.19 10.43 -19.16
N ASP A 132 4.31 11.47 -19.99
CA ASP A 132 4.55 12.86 -19.55
C ASP A 132 5.75 12.99 -18.57
N GLY A 133 6.84 12.29 -18.90
CA GLY A 133 8.07 12.26 -18.13
C GLY A 133 8.00 11.54 -16.78
N GLN A 134 6.96 10.74 -16.52
CA GLN A 134 6.74 10.00 -15.27
C GLN A 134 6.47 8.53 -15.54
N LEU A 135 6.81 7.67 -14.56
CA LEU A 135 6.53 6.24 -14.59
C LEU A 135 5.33 5.90 -13.72
N PHE A 136 4.32 5.26 -14.30
CA PHE A 136 3.13 4.77 -13.60
C PHE A 136 3.23 3.26 -13.47
N ILE A 137 3.20 2.75 -12.24
CA ILE A 137 3.39 1.31 -11.99
C ILE A 137 2.12 0.72 -11.42
N LYS A 138 1.59 -0.30 -12.09
CA LYS A 138 0.39 -1.04 -11.70
C LYS A 138 0.67 -2.53 -11.65
N GLU A 139 -0.02 -3.24 -10.75
CA GLU A 139 0.06 -4.69 -10.69
C GLU A 139 -0.73 -5.35 -11.82
N ALA A 140 -0.14 -6.36 -12.47
CA ALA A 140 -0.83 -7.10 -13.52
C ALA A 140 -1.94 -7.97 -12.90
N LYS A 141 -3.09 -8.08 -13.58
CA LYS A 141 -4.16 -8.98 -13.15
C LYS A 141 -3.69 -10.43 -13.29
N GLU A 142 -3.73 -11.20 -12.20
CA GLU A 142 -3.46 -12.64 -12.28
C GLU A 142 -4.66 -13.35 -12.93
N LYS A 143 -4.47 -13.88 -14.15
CA LYS A 143 -5.48 -14.62 -14.92
C LYS A 143 -6.06 -15.86 -14.21
N ASN A 144 -5.42 -16.31 -13.12
CA ASN A 144 -5.78 -17.50 -12.34
C ASN A 144 -6.06 -17.23 -10.86
N SER A 145 -6.39 -15.98 -10.51
CA SER A 145 -7.02 -15.72 -9.22
C SER A 145 -8.42 -16.34 -9.27
N LYS A 146 -8.48 -17.66 -9.04
CA LYS A 146 -9.74 -18.35 -8.77
C LYS A 146 -10.37 -17.53 -7.65
N GLY A 147 -11.44 -16.82 -8.00
CA GLY A 147 -12.26 -16.15 -7.01
C GLY A 147 -12.49 -17.11 -5.85
N SER A 148 -12.44 -16.58 -4.65
CA SER A 148 -12.58 -17.25 -3.36
C SER A 148 -13.89 -18.02 -3.16
N ALA A 149 -14.62 -18.32 -4.24
CA ALA A 149 -15.92 -18.97 -4.33
C ALA A 149 -16.02 -20.35 -3.64
N ASN A 150 -14.94 -20.86 -3.04
CA ASN A 150 -14.97 -22.03 -2.15
C ASN A 150 -13.91 -21.96 -1.03
N LYS A 151 -13.71 -20.80 -0.39
CA LYS A 151 -12.88 -20.77 0.82
C LYS A 151 -13.62 -21.46 1.96
N ASN A 152 -13.14 -22.65 2.33
CA ASN A 152 -13.50 -23.30 3.58
C ASN A 152 -13.18 -22.31 4.72
N THR A 153 -14.22 -21.72 5.30
CA THR A 153 -14.09 -20.71 6.37
C THR A 153 -13.40 -21.27 7.63
N ASN A 154 -13.32 -22.60 7.76
CA ASN A 154 -12.60 -23.27 8.84
C ASN A 154 -11.10 -23.46 8.53
N SER A 155 -10.67 -23.20 7.29
CA SER A 155 -9.25 -23.31 6.92
C SER A 155 -8.40 -22.36 7.75
N LEU A 156 -7.17 -22.79 8.06
CA LEU A 156 -6.23 -21.95 8.81
C LEU A 156 -5.90 -20.66 8.05
N GLU A 157 -5.80 -20.75 6.73
CA GLU A 157 -5.52 -19.60 5.84
C GLU A 157 -6.64 -18.56 5.91
N PHE A 158 -7.91 -18.97 5.78
CA PHE A 158 -9.04 -18.04 5.87
C PHE A 158 -9.15 -17.40 7.25
N ARG A 159 -8.99 -18.17 8.33
CA ARG A 159 -9.04 -17.62 9.70
C ARG A 159 -7.91 -16.61 9.95
N ASN A 160 -6.71 -16.89 9.46
CA ASN A 160 -5.60 -15.93 9.51
C ASN A 160 -5.92 -14.63 8.76
N TYR A 161 -6.47 -14.74 7.55
CA TYR A 161 -6.88 -13.61 6.72
C TYR A 161 -7.98 -12.77 7.40
N TYR A 162 -9.10 -13.39 7.78
CA TYR A 162 -10.22 -12.73 8.44
C TYR A 162 -9.83 -12.07 9.76
N SER A 163 -8.93 -12.68 10.54
CA SER A 163 -8.53 -12.15 11.85
C SER A 163 -7.90 -10.75 11.78
N GLY A 164 -7.32 -10.37 10.63
CA GLY A 164 -6.85 -9.00 10.38
C GLY A 164 -8.00 -8.00 10.36
N TYR A 165 -8.95 -8.16 9.44
CA TYR A 165 -10.12 -7.28 9.35
C TYR A 165 -10.97 -7.31 10.63
N LYS A 166 -11.06 -8.47 11.30
CA LYS A 166 -11.78 -8.53 12.58
C LYS A 166 -11.08 -7.73 13.67
N PHE A 167 -9.74 -7.74 13.69
CA PHE A 167 -8.96 -6.92 14.62
C PHE A 167 -9.16 -5.43 14.34
N GLU A 168 -9.12 -5.00 13.07
CA GLU A 168 -9.44 -3.63 12.66
C GLU A 168 -10.85 -3.24 13.13
N ALA A 169 -11.87 -4.00 12.72
CA ALA A 169 -13.26 -3.74 13.11
C ALA A 169 -13.50 -3.70 14.63
N LEU A 170 -12.68 -4.41 15.42
CA LEU A 170 -12.75 -4.41 16.87
C LEU A 170 -12.08 -3.19 17.52
N THR A 171 -11.06 -2.63 16.87
CA THR A 171 -10.13 -1.64 17.43
C THR A 171 -10.32 -0.24 16.86
N VAL A 172 -11.22 -0.04 15.90
CA VAL A 172 -11.49 1.28 15.32
C VAL A 172 -12.93 1.76 15.52
N LEU A 173 -13.15 3.03 15.23
CA LEU A 173 -14.42 3.75 15.21
C LEU A 173 -14.57 4.51 13.90
N SER A 174 -15.79 4.64 13.40
CA SER A 174 -16.06 5.46 12.20
C SER A 174 -16.06 6.96 12.48
N LYS A 175 -15.98 7.37 13.76
CA LYS A 175 -15.91 8.76 14.22
C LYS A 175 -14.98 8.85 15.43
N PRO A 176 -14.49 10.04 15.78
CA PRO A 176 -13.76 10.25 17.03
C PRO A 176 -14.55 9.72 18.25
N PHE A 177 -13.83 9.30 19.28
CA PHE A 177 -14.45 8.78 20.51
C PHE A 177 -15.53 9.70 21.11
N PRO A 178 -15.34 11.03 21.23
CA PRO A 178 -16.36 11.92 21.78
C PRO A 178 -17.69 11.94 21.00
N GLU A 179 -17.66 11.61 19.71
CA GLU A 179 -18.83 11.60 18.83
C GLU A 179 -19.47 10.21 18.69
N THR A 180 -18.87 9.18 19.28
CA THR A 180 -19.33 7.81 19.16
C THR A 180 -20.31 7.46 20.29
N PRO A 181 -21.57 7.10 19.97
CA PRO A 181 -22.53 6.69 21.00
C PRO A 181 -22.08 5.44 21.76
N ARG A 182 -22.36 5.40 23.07
CA ARG A 182 -21.98 4.28 23.96
C ARG A 182 -22.46 2.91 23.46
N HIS A 183 -23.67 2.83 22.92
CA HIS A 183 -24.22 1.57 22.41
C HIS A 183 -23.44 1.02 21.19
N ILE A 184 -22.76 1.87 20.42
CA ILE A 184 -21.85 1.46 19.34
C ILE A 184 -20.56 0.90 19.93
N LEU A 185 -19.97 1.59 20.91
CA LEU A 185 -18.74 1.14 21.61
C LEU A 185 -18.90 -0.25 22.23
N GLU A 186 -20.05 -0.51 22.85
CA GLU A 186 -20.34 -1.77 23.54
C GLU A 186 -20.66 -2.92 22.58
N LYS A 187 -21.18 -2.63 21.39
CA LYS A 187 -21.60 -3.63 20.39
C LYS A 187 -20.63 -3.81 19.23
N ARG A 188 -19.51 -3.09 19.19
CA ARG A 188 -18.53 -3.14 18.08
C ARG A 188 -18.07 -4.55 17.70
N HIS A 189 -17.84 -5.42 18.68
CA HIS A 189 -17.49 -6.83 18.44
C HIS A 189 -18.54 -7.62 17.65
N LYS A 190 -19.79 -7.14 17.56
CA LYS A 190 -20.89 -7.72 16.78
C LYS A 190 -21.03 -7.13 15.39
N LYS A 191 -20.29 -6.06 15.03
CA LYS A 191 -20.30 -5.47 13.70
C LYS A 191 -19.93 -6.55 12.68
N LEU A 192 -20.69 -6.61 11.58
CA LEU A 192 -20.29 -7.40 10.42
C LEU A 192 -19.02 -6.78 9.83
N VAL A 193 -18.15 -7.65 9.35
CA VAL A 193 -16.86 -7.25 8.80
C VAL A 193 -16.93 -7.39 7.29
N ASP A 194 -16.36 -6.42 6.59
CA ASP A 194 -16.17 -6.40 5.15
C ASP A 194 -14.78 -5.86 4.85
N ASN A 195 -14.39 -5.89 3.57
CA ASN A 195 -13.13 -5.34 3.08
C ASN A 195 -13.34 -4.39 1.89
N GLY A 196 -14.52 -3.77 1.79
CA GLY A 196 -14.86 -2.91 0.65
C GLY A 196 -14.48 -1.46 0.87
N GLU A 197 -14.72 -0.96 2.08
CA GLU A 197 -14.45 0.43 2.46
C GLU A 197 -12.96 0.66 2.71
N GLN A 198 -12.38 1.71 2.11
CA GLN A 198 -10.97 2.06 2.30
C GLN A 198 -10.78 3.57 2.37
N TYR A 199 -9.83 4.02 3.18
CA TYR A 199 -9.30 5.38 3.10
C TYR A 199 -7.86 5.35 2.60
N ILE A 200 -7.55 6.17 1.60
CA ILE A 200 -6.25 6.20 0.94
C ILE A 200 -5.64 7.59 1.06
N SER A 201 -4.44 7.67 1.63
CA SER A 201 -3.59 8.86 1.60
C SER A 201 -2.69 8.85 0.35
N VAL A 202 -2.51 10.01 -0.28
CA VAL A 202 -1.64 10.21 -1.44
C VAL A 202 -0.42 10.99 -1.01
N VAL A 203 0.73 10.31 -0.97
CA VAL A 203 1.94 10.79 -0.29
C VAL A 203 3.06 11.02 -1.27
N ARG A 204 3.68 12.20 -1.22
CA ARG A 204 4.92 12.51 -1.92
C ARG A 204 6.12 12.16 -1.04
N THR A 205 7.00 11.31 -1.56
CA THR A 205 8.22 10.85 -0.88
C THR A 205 9.39 10.79 -1.86
N GLY A 206 10.50 10.18 -1.48
CA GLY A 206 11.64 9.98 -2.38
C GLY A 206 12.85 9.32 -1.76
N ILE A 207 13.72 8.82 -2.62
CA ILE A 207 15.03 8.30 -2.29
C ILE A 207 16.07 8.84 -3.27
N GLY A 208 17.17 9.38 -2.73
CA GLY A 208 18.19 10.05 -3.53
C GLY A 208 17.61 11.20 -4.35
N LYS A 209 17.81 11.12 -5.68
CA LYS A 209 17.24 12.08 -6.63
C LYS A 209 15.81 11.73 -7.06
N CYS A 210 15.42 10.45 -6.94
CA CYS A 210 14.11 9.96 -7.32
C CYS A 210 13.02 10.45 -6.34
N LYS A 211 11.93 10.97 -6.87
CA LYS A 211 10.73 11.43 -6.17
C LYS A 211 9.57 10.50 -6.53
N LEU A 212 8.78 10.12 -5.55
CA LEU A 212 7.67 9.21 -5.76
C LEU A 212 6.37 9.83 -5.24
N ILE A 213 5.26 9.44 -5.85
CA ILE A 213 3.92 9.59 -5.27
C ILE A 213 3.37 8.19 -5.03
N LEU A 214 2.99 7.95 -3.78
CA LEU A 214 2.48 6.67 -3.33
C LEU A 214 1.05 6.85 -2.83
N GLY A 215 0.11 6.12 -3.43
CA GLY A 215 -1.17 5.85 -2.77
C GLY A 215 -0.96 4.83 -1.65
N ALA A 216 -1.45 5.10 -0.45
CA ALA A 216 -1.39 4.18 0.68
C ALA A 216 -2.73 4.13 1.41
N GLU A 217 -3.33 2.95 1.44
CA GLU A 217 -4.41 2.64 2.37
C GLU A 217 -3.93 2.88 3.81
N VAL A 218 -4.75 3.55 4.61
CA VAL A 218 -4.50 3.87 6.01
C VAL A 218 -5.61 3.25 6.84
N ASP A 219 -5.23 2.48 7.87
CA ASP A 219 -6.19 1.75 8.69
C ASP A 219 -6.97 2.69 9.63
N CYS A 220 -6.28 3.65 10.26
CA CYS A 220 -6.94 4.63 11.13
C CYS A 220 -6.06 5.85 11.50
N VAL A 221 -6.69 6.86 12.09
CA VAL A 221 -6.08 7.88 12.94
C VAL A 221 -5.92 7.34 14.36
N PHE A 222 -4.75 7.47 14.95
CA PHE A 222 -4.48 7.02 16.31
C PHE A 222 -5.04 7.95 17.39
N ASP A 223 -4.82 9.25 17.21
CA ASP A 223 -5.13 10.30 18.19
C ASP A 223 -6.20 11.26 17.66
N PHE A 224 -5.83 12.20 16.78
CA PHE A 224 -6.73 13.19 16.21
C PHE A 224 -6.33 13.54 14.78
N LYS A 225 -7.32 14.00 14.00
CA LYS A 225 -7.10 14.49 12.63
C LYS A 225 -6.94 16.02 12.66
N GLU A 226 -5.93 16.53 11.97
CA GLU A 226 -5.78 17.95 11.66
C GLU A 226 -6.55 18.29 10.37
N GLU A 227 -7.54 19.19 10.43
CA GLU A 227 -8.39 19.49 9.26
C GLU A 227 -7.65 20.12 8.08
N ASN A 228 -6.61 20.91 8.35
CA ASN A 228 -5.83 21.62 7.33
C ASN A 228 -4.32 21.27 7.41
N GLY A 229 -4.01 20.10 7.98
CA GLY A 229 -2.64 19.66 8.27
C GLY A 229 -2.24 18.40 7.51
N ASP A 230 -0.96 18.05 7.66
CA ASP A 230 -0.43 16.77 7.22
C ASP A 230 -0.68 15.73 8.32
N ASN A 231 -1.50 14.72 8.02
CA ASN A 231 -1.96 13.75 9.00
C ASN A 231 -1.10 12.48 9.08
N LEU A 232 0.01 12.38 8.34
CA LEU A 232 0.84 11.17 8.31
C LEU A 232 1.35 10.76 9.69
N LYS A 233 1.67 11.75 10.53
CA LYS A 233 2.10 11.55 11.93
C LYS A 233 0.99 11.03 12.86
N HIS A 234 -0.28 11.23 12.49
CA HIS A 234 -1.46 10.83 13.26
C HIS A 234 -1.99 9.47 12.84
N TYR A 235 -1.59 8.96 11.67
CA TYR A 235 -2.01 7.66 11.17
C TYR A 235 -1.32 6.50 11.91
N ALA A 236 -2.04 5.37 11.97
CA ALA A 236 -1.55 4.10 12.47
C ALA A 236 -1.87 2.95 11.51
N GLU A 237 -0.93 2.01 11.41
CA GLU A 237 -1.12 0.74 10.72
C GLU A 237 -1.44 -0.36 11.76
N LEU A 238 -2.55 -1.06 11.56
CA LEU A 238 -3.03 -2.14 12.40
C LEU A 238 -2.61 -3.49 11.83
N LYS A 239 -2.13 -4.38 12.71
CA LYS A 239 -1.76 -5.75 12.34
C LYS A 239 -2.19 -6.73 13.42
N CYS A 240 -2.49 -7.95 13.00
CA CYS A 240 -2.80 -9.04 13.92
C CYS A 240 -1.84 -10.22 13.68
N THR A 241 -1.35 -10.83 14.76
CA THR A 241 -0.44 -11.98 14.69
C THR A 241 -0.65 -12.96 15.84
N LYS A 242 -0.15 -14.19 15.69
CA LYS A 242 -0.04 -15.14 16.81
C LYS A 242 0.93 -14.57 17.87
N ALA A 243 0.59 -14.74 19.14
CA ALA A 243 1.49 -14.48 20.27
C ALA A 243 2.82 -15.23 20.11
N VAL A 244 3.89 -14.60 20.59
CA VAL A 244 5.26 -15.10 20.44
C VAL A 244 5.66 -15.83 21.72
N ASN A 245 5.67 -17.17 21.68
CA ASN A 245 6.02 -18.00 22.84
C ASN A 245 7.27 -18.85 22.60
N THR A 246 7.78 -18.89 21.36
CA THR A 246 8.95 -19.68 20.97
C THR A 246 9.93 -18.87 20.13
N VAL A 247 11.19 -19.31 20.08
CA VAL A 247 12.23 -18.69 19.23
C VAL A 247 11.84 -18.70 17.75
N ALA A 248 11.16 -19.75 17.28
CA ALA A 248 10.69 -19.84 15.90
C ALA A 248 9.60 -18.80 15.60
N GLU A 249 8.67 -18.58 16.54
CA GLU A 249 7.64 -17.55 16.43
C GLU A 249 8.24 -16.14 16.51
N ALA A 250 9.27 -15.93 17.33
CA ALA A 250 10.00 -14.66 17.39
C ALA A 250 10.61 -14.31 16.03
N ARG A 251 11.32 -15.26 15.40
CA ARG A 251 11.88 -15.09 14.04
C ARG A 251 10.80 -14.83 12.99
N SER A 252 9.61 -15.41 13.15
CA SER A 252 8.48 -15.17 12.26
C SER A 252 7.91 -13.76 12.44
N PHE A 253 7.79 -13.31 13.70
CA PHE A 253 7.34 -11.96 14.04
C PHE A 253 8.33 -10.89 13.55
N GLU A 254 9.64 -11.09 13.74
CA GLU A 254 10.67 -10.19 13.23
C GLU A 254 10.58 -9.98 11.70
N ARG A 255 10.28 -11.04 10.94
CA ARG A 255 10.01 -10.93 9.50
C ARG A 255 8.71 -10.19 9.18
N LYS A 256 7.67 -10.34 10.02
CA LYS A 256 6.41 -9.60 9.85
C LYS A 256 6.58 -8.12 10.17
N ILE A 257 7.18 -7.78 11.29
CA ILE A 257 7.37 -6.39 11.71
C ILE A 257 8.33 -5.65 10.77
N PHE A 258 9.31 -6.34 10.18
CA PHE A 258 10.12 -5.78 9.08
C PHE A 258 9.26 -5.41 7.85
N LYS A 259 8.30 -6.25 7.45
CA LYS A 259 7.38 -5.92 6.35
C LYS A 259 6.46 -4.75 6.68
N THR A 260 5.94 -4.72 7.90
CA THR A 260 5.11 -3.60 8.38
C THR A 260 5.92 -2.31 8.47
N TRP A 261 7.20 -2.40 8.86
CA TRP A 261 8.12 -1.28 8.78
C TRP A 261 8.30 -0.78 7.35
N ILE A 262 8.47 -1.67 6.35
CA ILE A 262 8.49 -1.28 4.93
C ILE A 262 7.21 -0.50 4.56
N GLN A 263 6.07 -1.03 4.97
CA GLN A 263 4.76 -0.44 4.69
C GLN A 263 4.63 0.99 5.26
N CYS A 264 5.12 1.21 6.48
CA CYS A 264 4.97 2.49 7.18
C CYS A 264 6.05 3.50 6.79
N PHE A 265 7.33 3.09 6.70
CA PHE A 265 8.43 4.02 6.40
C PHE A 265 8.27 4.68 5.02
N LEU A 266 7.75 3.93 4.04
CA LEU A 266 7.60 4.43 2.66
C LEU A 266 6.74 5.69 2.59
N VAL A 267 5.76 5.81 3.49
CA VAL A 267 4.76 6.89 3.49
C VAL A 267 4.75 7.72 4.76
N GLY A 268 5.63 7.44 5.72
CA GLY A 268 5.80 8.27 6.92
C GLY A 268 4.73 8.07 7.99
N ILE A 269 4.01 6.96 7.96
CA ILE A 269 3.19 6.50 9.09
C ILE A 269 4.15 6.13 10.21
N ASN A 270 3.93 6.66 11.42
CA ASN A 270 4.88 6.50 12.52
C ASN A 270 4.44 5.53 13.62
N ARG A 271 3.19 5.04 13.58
CA ARG A 271 2.62 4.15 14.59
C ARG A 271 2.16 2.84 13.98
N ILE A 272 2.51 1.75 14.64
CA ILE A 272 2.14 0.37 14.26
C ILE A 272 1.53 -0.28 15.48
N ILE A 273 0.33 -0.84 15.35
CA ILE A 273 -0.38 -1.48 16.47
C ILE A 273 -0.57 -2.95 16.14
N TYR A 274 0.02 -3.81 16.97
CA TYR A 274 -0.11 -5.26 16.85
C TYR A 274 -1.06 -5.83 17.89
N GLY A 275 -2.11 -6.49 17.43
CA GLY A 275 -2.88 -7.44 18.24
C GLY A 275 -2.23 -8.82 18.24
N PHE A 276 -1.92 -9.34 19.44
CA PHE A 276 -1.40 -10.69 19.61
C PHE A 276 -2.51 -11.62 20.09
N ARG A 277 -2.78 -12.66 19.30
CA ARG A 277 -3.81 -13.67 19.60
C ARG A 277 -3.21 -15.03 19.92
N ASP A 278 -3.95 -15.84 20.66
CA ASP A 278 -3.62 -17.25 20.87
C ASP A 278 -3.97 -18.14 19.65
N GLU A 279 -3.80 -19.45 19.80
CA GLU A 279 -4.12 -20.46 18.77
C GLU A 279 -5.62 -20.60 18.50
N ASN A 280 -6.45 -20.22 19.48
CA ASN A 280 -7.90 -20.17 19.37
C ASN A 280 -8.41 -18.82 18.85
N TYR A 281 -7.49 -17.95 18.40
CA TYR A 281 -7.79 -16.62 17.88
C TYR A 281 -8.37 -15.65 18.90
N ILE A 282 -8.19 -15.92 20.19
CA ILE A 282 -8.55 -14.96 21.25
C ILE A 282 -7.45 -13.91 21.34
N LEU A 283 -7.83 -12.63 21.23
CA LEU A 283 -6.91 -11.50 21.43
C LEU A 283 -6.41 -11.48 22.89
N LYS A 284 -5.09 -11.47 23.09
CA LYS A 284 -4.44 -11.54 24.41
C LYS A 284 -3.76 -10.25 24.81
N SER A 285 -3.13 -9.56 23.87
CA SER A 285 -2.50 -8.27 24.11
C SER A 285 -2.56 -7.41 22.85
N VAL A 286 -2.39 -6.11 23.05
CA VAL A 286 -2.19 -5.12 22.00
C VAL A 286 -0.94 -4.34 22.35
N GLU A 287 -0.03 -4.17 21.40
CA GLU A 287 1.23 -3.46 21.60
C GLU A 287 1.40 -2.41 20.51
N GLU A 288 1.81 -1.21 20.91
CA GLU A 288 2.17 -0.12 20.01
C GLU A 288 3.67 -0.14 19.77
N PHE A 289 4.05 0.00 18.50
CA PHE A 289 5.43 0.21 18.08
C PHE A 289 5.56 1.51 17.29
N THR A 290 6.64 2.23 17.49
CA THR A 290 7.00 3.34 16.61
C THR A 290 7.76 2.84 15.39
N THR A 291 7.48 3.38 14.20
CA THR A 291 8.19 2.95 12.97
C THR A 291 9.70 3.20 13.05
N GLN A 292 10.13 4.20 13.82
CA GLN A 292 11.55 4.55 13.97
C GLN A 292 12.32 3.58 14.88
N GLU A 293 11.66 2.88 15.81
CA GLU A 293 12.34 1.94 16.71
C GLU A 293 12.53 0.55 16.09
N ILE A 294 11.74 0.18 15.08
CA ILE A 294 11.81 -1.17 14.47
C ILE A 294 13.22 -1.55 14.01
N PRO A 295 14.00 -0.68 13.33
CA PRO A 295 15.38 -1.01 12.97
C PRO A 295 16.26 -1.33 14.18
N ILE A 296 15.99 -0.73 15.34
CA ILE A 296 16.73 -0.98 16.58
C ILE A 296 16.30 -2.31 17.20
N LEU A 297 14.99 -2.58 17.25
CA LEU A 297 14.44 -3.85 17.73
C LEU A 297 15.01 -5.05 16.96
N LEU A 298 15.14 -4.92 15.64
CA LEU A 298 15.67 -5.97 14.77
C LEU A 298 17.18 -6.19 14.90
N LYS A 299 17.94 -5.29 15.55
CA LYS A 299 19.39 -5.46 15.72
C LYS A 299 19.77 -6.66 16.57
N ASN A 300 18.90 -7.04 17.50
CA ASN A 300 19.14 -8.14 18.42
C ASN A 300 19.15 -9.52 17.75
N ASN A 301 18.60 -9.65 16.53
CA ASN A 301 18.75 -10.84 15.72
C ASN A 301 19.88 -10.62 14.67
N PRO A 302 20.99 -11.39 14.74
CA PRO A 302 22.09 -11.29 13.76
C PRO A 302 21.68 -11.39 12.29
N GLN A 303 20.59 -12.10 11.98
CA GLN A 303 20.07 -12.22 10.60
C GLN A 303 19.33 -10.97 10.12
N MET A 304 18.88 -10.13 11.05
CA MET A 304 18.05 -8.95 10.78
C MET A 304 18.80 -7.64 11.03
N THR A 305 20.02 -7.68 11.58
CA THR A 305 20.74 -6.51 12.08
C THR A 305 20.82 -5.33 11.10
N ASN A 306 21.05 -5.60 9.82
CA ASN A 306 21.18 -4.56 8.78
C ASN A 306 20.00 -4.56 7.79
N VAL A 307 18.94 -5.34 8.03
CA VAL A 307 17.91 -5.60 7.02
C VAL A 307 17.19 -4.32 6.57
N CYS A 308 16.90 -3.40 7.50
CA CYS A 308 16.27 -2.12 7.19
C CYS A 308 17.19 -1.22 6.34
N LEU A 309 18.49 -1.16 6.66
CA LEU A 309 19.45 -0.38 5.89
C LEU A 309 19.66 -0.98 4.49
N ASP A 310 19.77 -2.31 4.40
CA ASP A 310 19.91 -3.00 3.13
C ASP A 310 18.66 -2.85 2.26
N ALA A 311 17.47 -2.80 2.86
CA ALA A 311 16.22 -2.51 2.19
C ALA A 311 16.20 -1.09 1.59
N VAL A 312 16.69 -0.08 2.32
CA VAL A 312 16.84 1.29 1.81
C VAL A 312 17.85 1.33 0.66
N LYS A 313 18.99 0.65 0.78
CA LYS A 313 19.99 0.58 -0.30
C LYS A 313 19.46 -0.13 -1.54
N TRP A 314 18.69 -1.20 -1.38
CA TRP A 314 18.02 -1.88 -2.48
C TRP A 314 16.96 -0.99 -3.13
N TYR A 315 16.16 -0.29 -2.31
CA TYR A 315 15.20 0.71 -2.76
C TYR A 315 15.84 1.78 -3.65
N GLY A 316 16.99 2.32 -3.23
CA GLY A 316 17.77 3.25 -4.04
C GLY A 316 18.22 2.61 -5.35
N ALA A 317 18.76 1.38 -5.30
CA ALA A 317 19.31 0.72 -6.47
C ALA A 317 18.27 0.47 -7.57
N PHE A 318 17.08 -0.04 -7.23
CA PHE A 318 16.08 -0.33 -8.25
C PHE A 318 15.38 0.93 -8.77
N THR A 319 15.21 1.96 -7.94
CA THR A 319 14.64 3.24 -8.43
C THR A 319 15.61 3.94 -9.37
N GLU A 320 16.90 4.02 -9.03
CA GLU A 320 17.93 4.55 -9.93
C GLU A 320 17.99 3.77 -11.24
N TRP A 321 17.92 2.44 -11.17
CA TRP A 321 17.92 1.58 -12.35
C TRP A 321 16.70 1.82 -13.24
N LEU A 322 15.48 1.88 -12.69
CA LEU A 322 14.28 2.15 -13.49
C LEU A 322 14.39 3.50 -14.21
N MET A 323 14.82 4.55 -13.50
CA MET A 323 14.97 5.89 -14.08
C MET A 323 16.08 5.98 -15.13
N ALA A 324 17.14 5.19 -15.00
CA ALA A 324 18.22 5.16 -15.99
C ALA A 324 17.89 4.28 -17.21
N THR A 325 16.99 3.31 -17.04
CA THR A 325 16.71 2.28 -18.06
C THR A 325 15.51 2.64 -18.93
N ILE A 326 14.45 3.23 -18.36
CA ILE A 326 13.24 3.61 -19.09
C ILE A 326 13.38 5.05 -19.57
N PRO A 327 13.41 5.30 -20.90
CA PRO A 327 13.43 6.65 -21.42
C PRO A 327 12.16 7.42 -21.00
N PRO A 328 12.29 8.67 -20.55
CA PRO A 328 11.12 9.50 -20.29
C PRO A 328 10.42 9.79 -21.63
N THR A 329 9.11 9.59 -21.68
CA THR A 329 8.31 10.01 -22.82
C THR A 329 8.00 11.50 -22.75
N THR A 330 7.78 12.12 -23.91
CA THR A 330 7.45 13.54 -24.03
C THR A 330 6.16 13.73 -24.82
N GLY A 331 5.42 14.80 -24.51
CA GLY A 331 4.13 15.07 -25.12
C GLY A 331 3.12 13.95 -24.86
N ASP A 332 2.51 13.45 -25.93
CA ASP A 332 1.44 12.45 -25.89
C ASP A 332 1.93 11.00 -25.96
N GLU A 333 3.25 10.79 -26.06
CA GLU A 333 3.83 9.46 -26.20
C GLU A 333 3.64 8.63 -24.92
N ILE A 334 3.12 7.42 -25.10
CA ILE A 334 2.95 6.43 -24.04
C ILE A 334 3.73 5.18 -24.42
N LYS A 335 4.60 4.71 -23.52
CA LYS A 335 5.32 3.43 -23.66
C LYS A 335 5.03 2.53 -22.48
N ALA A 336 4.87 1.23 -22.75
CA ALA A 336 4.54 0.25 -21.74
C ALA A 336 5.65 -0.82 -21.61
N TYR A 337 5.85 -1.29 -20.38
CA TYR A 337 6.87 -2.28 -20.02
C TYR A 337 6.29 -3.29 -19.04
N THR A 338 6.78 -4.52 -19.10
CA THR A 338 6.63 -5.52 -18.04
C THR A 338 7.80 -5.44 -17.08
N LEU A 339 7.53 -5.58 -15.78
CA LEU A 339 8.54 -5.78 -14.75
C LEU A 339 8.20 -7.06 -14.00
N VAL A 340 9.05 -8.07 -14.14
CA VAL A 340 8.87 -9.39 -13.51
C VAL A 340 10.07 -9.76 -12.64
N TYR A 341 9.85 -10.50 -11.56
CA TYR A 341 10.94 -11.11 -10.80
C TYR A 341 11.12 -12.57 -11.22
N GLU A 342 12.30 -12.90 -11.73
CA GLU A 342 12.68 -14.26 -12.12
C GLU A 342 14.15 -14.50 -11.79
N TYR A 343 14.51 -15.71 -11.36
CA TYR A 343 15.91 -16.12 -11.14
C TYR A 343 16.78 -15.08 -10.39
N ASN A 344 16.28 -14.57 -9.25
CA ASN A 344 16.97 -13.56 -8.40
C ASN A 344 17.27 -12.22 -9.08
N HIS A 345 16.56 -11.86 -10.15
CA HIS A 345 16.65 -10.54 -10.74
C HIS A 345 15.28 -9.98 -11.11
N LEU A 346 15.18 -8.66 -11.11
CA LEU A 346 14.13 -7.94 -11.81
C LEU A 346 14.46 -7.93 -13.30
N LYS A 347 13.50 -8.31 -14.13
CA LYS A 347 13.57 -8.27 -15.58
C LYS A 347 12.56 -7.25 -16.09
N LEU A 348 13.06 -6.26 -16.83
CA LEU A 348 12.26 -5.24 -17.51
C LEU A 348 12.26 -5.55 -19.01
N ALA A 349 11.09 -5.56 -19.63
CA ALA A 349 10.95 -5.70 -21.09
C ALA A 349 9.84 -4.79 -21.62
N GLU A 350 10.11 -4.10 -22.73
CA GLU A 350 9.11 -3.29 -23.45
C GLU A 350 8.00 -4.18 -24.03
N ILE A 351 6.76 -3.72 -23.92
CA ILE A 351 5.58 -4.39 -24.47
C ILE A 351 5.44 -3.99 -25.94
N SER A 352 5.45 -4.97 -26.85
CA SER A 352 5.24 -4.72 -28.29
C SER A 352 3.79 -4.40 -28.61
N GLU A 353 3.55 -3.68 -29.71
CA GLU A 353 2.20 -3.44 -30.26
C GLU A 353 1.41 -4.73 -30.56
N SER A 354 2.11 -5.84 -30.80
CA SER A 354 1.51 -7.16 -31.00
C SER A 354 1.09 -7.87 -29.70
N ASP A 355 1.47 -7.36 -28.53
CA ASP A 355 1.08 -7.96 -27.26
C ASP A 355 -0.41 -7.71 -27.00
N PRO A 356 -1.19 -8.74 -26.58
CA PRO A 356 -2.62 -8.58 -26.32
C PRO A 356 -2.97 -7.50 -25.29
N GLU A 357 -2.08 -7.19 -24.34
CA GLU A 357 -2.32 -6.16 -23.32
C GLU A 357 -1.97 -4.74 -23.81
N TYR A 358 -1.28 -4.60 -24.96
CA TYR A 358 -0.75 -3.31 -25.42
C TYR A 358 -1.84 -2.27 -25.60
N ASN A 359 -2.89 -2.60 -26.35
CA ASN A 359 -3.96 -1.65 -26.65
C ASN A 359 -4.66 -1.17 -25.38
N ASP A 360 -4.96 -2.08 -24.44
CA ASP A 360 -5.64 -1.74 -23.19
C ASP A 360 -4.79 -0.85 -22.27
N ILE A 361 -3.45 -1.06 -22.28
CA ILE A 361 -2.51 -0.30 -21.46
C ILE A 361 -2.18 1.06 -22.08
N VAL A 362 -1.89 1.10 -23.38
CA VAL A 362 -1.35 2.28 -24.06
C VAL A 362 -2.46 3.18 -24.60
N HIS A 363 -3.51 2.60 -25.19
CA HIS A 363 -4.61 3.35 -25.79
C HIS A 363 -5.87 3.36 -24.90
N GLY A 364 -6.08 2.30 -24.12
CA GLY A 364 -7.19 2.17 -23.19
C GLY A 364 -6.94 2.82 -21.83
N ASP A 365 -7.68 2.32 -20.83
CA ASP A 365 -7.72 2.85 -19.47
C ASP A 365 -7.20 1.87 -18.41
N ALA A 366 -6.49 0.81 -18.83
CA ALA A 366 -6.06 -0.25 -17.92
C ALA A 366 -5.03 0.23 -16.87
N VAL A 367 -4.31 1.32 -17.14
CA VAL A 367 -3.36 1.96 -16.22
C VAL A 367 -3.66 3.44 -16.03
N LEU A 368 -3.72 4.21 -17.11
CA LEU A 368 -4.00 5.65 -17.10
C LEU A 368 -5.43 5.89 -17.56
N SER A 369 -6.23 6.63 -16.80
CA SER A 369 -7.58 7.00 -17.24
C SER A 369 -7.53 8.05 -18.37
N GLU A 370 -8.52 7.99 -19.26
CA GLU A 370 -8.73 8.98 -20.32
C GLU A 370 -8.84 10.41 -19.78
N SER A 371 -9.51 10.60 -18.64
CA SER A 371 -9.60 11.89 -17.95
C SER A 371 -8.22 12.44 -17.59
N PHE A 372 -7.36 11.61 -16.99
CA PHE A 372 -6.02 11.99 -16.55
C PHE A 372 -5.09 12.28 -17.73
N LYS A 373 -5.14 11.44 -18.78
CA LYS A 373 -4.39 11.66 -20.04
C LYS A 373 -4.73 13.05 -20.60
N ASN A 374 -6.03 13.35 -20.76
CA ASN A 374 -6.49 14.62 -21.33
C ASN A 374 -6.17 15.83 -20.44
N TRP A 375 -6.25 15.69 -19.12
CA TRP A 375 -5.84 16.72 -18.17
C TRP A 375 -4.37 17.12 -18.37
N ARG A 376 -3.46 16.14 -18.40
CA ARG A 376 -2.02 16.40 -18.57
C ARG A 376 -1.67 17.05 -19.90
N LYS A 377 -2.33 16.65 -20.99
CA LYS A 377 -2.18 17.30 -22.31
C LYS A 377 -2.59 18.77 -22.27
N THR A 378 -3.75 19.04 -21.68
CA THR A 378 -4.27 20.41 -21.53
C THR A 378 -3.35 21.28 -20.67
N LEU A 379 -2.77 20.70 -19.61
CA LEU A 379 -1.85 21.40 -18.73
C LEU A 379 -0.54 21.76 -19.46
N ALA A 380 0.03 20.84 -20.24
CA ALA A 380 1.24 21.10 -21.02
C ALA A 380 1.05 22.20 -22.08
N GLN A 381 -0.11 22.24 -22.74
CA GLN A 381 -0.44 23.32 -23.69
C GLN A 381 -0.51 24.70 -23.02
N LYS A 382 -1.01 24.76 -21.77
CA LYS A 382 -1.04 26.02 -21.00
C LYS A 382 0.35 26.48 -20.60
N ASP A 383 1.21 25.56 -20.17
CA ASP A 383 2.59 25.89 -19.80
C ASP A 383 3.38 26.43 -21.01
N ASN A 384 3.19 25.85 -22.21
CA ASN A 384 3.84 26.30 -23.45
C ASN A 384 3.31 27.64 -23.99
N ASN A 385 2.11 28.07 -23.61
CA ASN A 385 1.51 29.35 -24.05
C ASN A 385 1.83 30.52 -23.10
N VAL A 386 2.53 30.26 -21.99
CA VAL A 386 2.89 31.27 -20.97
C VAL A 386 4.40 31.59 -21.00
N GLU A 387 5.21 30.80 -21.72
CA GLU A 387 6.55 31.18 -22.20
C GLU A 387 6.46 32.00 -23.49
#